data_AF-A0A7K3LBG8-F1
#
_entry.id   AF-A0A7K3LBG8-F1
#
_cell.length_a   1.000
_cell.length_b   1.000
_cell.length_c   1.000
_cell.angle_alpha   90.00
_cell.angle_beta   90.00
_cell.angle_gamma   90.00
#
_symmetry.space_group_name_H-M   'P 1'
#
loop_
_entity.id
_entity.type
_entity.pdbx_description
1 polymer ?
#
loop_
_entity_poly.entity_id
_entity_poly.type
_entity_poly.pdbx_seq_one_letter_code
_entity_poly.pdbx_strand_id
1 'polypeptide(L)' 'MSQTVRGVISREQGKPVEVTDIVIPDPGPNDVVVAITACGVC' A
#
# COMPACT_ATOMS: atom_id res chain seq x y z
N MET A 1 -7.15 14.00 2.38
CA MET A 1 -8.24 13.09 2.74
C MET A 1 -7.66 11.69 2.78
N SER A 2 -7.81 10.98 3.91
CA SER A 2 -7.38 9.60 4.00
C SER A 2 -8.16 8.74 3.02
N GLN A 3 -7.52 7.75 2.43
CA GLN A 3 -8.12 6.88 1.44
C GLN A 3 -7.90 5.42 1.77
N THR A 4 -8.91 4.60 1.51
CA THR A 4 -8.82 3.15 1.62
C THR A 4 -8.54 2.56 0.25
N VAL A 5 -7.47 1.79 0.12
CA VAL A 5 -7.08 1.13 -1.13
C VAL A 5 -6.72 -0.33 -0.87
N ARG A 6 -6.72 -1.16 -1.91
CA ARG A 6 -6.20 -2.54 -1.81
C ARG A 6 -4.67 -2.53 -1.87
N GLY A 7 -4.04 -3.22 -0.94
CA GLY A 7 -2.59 -3.42 -0.88
C GLY A 7 -2.21 -4.87 -0.58
N VAL A 8 -0.97 -5.23 -0.87
CA VAL A 8 -0.37 -6.52 -0.48
C VAL A 8 0.41 -6.31 0.81
N ILE A 9 0.11 -7.07 1.86
CA ILE A 9 0.80 -6.97 3.16
C ILE A 9 1.51 -8.29 3.48
N SER A 10 2.79 -8.18 3.83
CA SER A 10 3.53 -9.24 4.53
C SER A 10 3.49 -8.95 6.03
N ARG A 11 2.61 -9.65 6.76
CA ARG A 11 2.41 -9.38 8.20
C ARG A 11 3.55 -9.86 9.07
N GLU A 12 4.17 -10.98 8.68
CA GLU A 12 5.23 -11.63 9.42
C GLU A 12 6.20 -12.33 8.46
N GLN A 13 7.46 -12.45 8.89
CA GLN A 13 8.48 -13.13 8.11
C GLN A 13 8.12 -14.61 7.89
N GLY A 14 8.27 -15.07 6.65
CA GLY A 14 8.04 -16.48 6.28
C GLY A 14 6.57 -16.88 6.16
N LYS A 15 5.62 -15.99 6.40
CA LYS A 15 4.18 -16.24 6.16
C LYS A 15 3.78 -15.81 4.74
N PRO A 16 2.70 -16.40 4.18
CA PRO A 16 2.09 -15.90 2.96
C PRO A 16 1.67 -14.43 3.09
N VAL A 17 1.78 -13.70 1.99
CA VAL A 17 1.24 -12.33 1.88
C VAL A 17 -0.28 -12.37 1.67
N GLU A 18 -0.96 -11.30 2.04
CA GLU A 18 -2.40 -11.14 1.81
C GLU A 18 -2.71 -9.86 1.03
N VAL A 19 -3.78 -9.90 0.23
CA VAL A 19 -4.38 -8.71 -0.39
C VAL A 19 -5.50 -8.25 0.52
N THR A 20 -5.39 -7.04 1.04
CA THR A 20 -6.38 -6.48 1.97
C THR A 20 -6.51 -4.97 1.81
N ASP A 21 -7.56 -4.40 2.38
CA ASP A 21 -7.75 -2.96 2.39
C ASP A 21 -6.81 -2.29 3.41
N ILE A 22 -6.16 -1.22 2.99
CA ILE A 22 -5.26 -0.40 3.81
C ILE A 22 -5.67 1.06 3.75
N VAL A 23 -5.39 1.81 4.81
CA VAL A 23 -5.60 3.25 4.87
C VAL A 23 -4.29 3.96 4.57
N ILE A 24 -4.28 4.76 3.52
CA ILE A 24 -3.19 5.71 3.26
C ILE A 24 -3.50 6.99 4.05
N PRO A 25 -2.60 7.45 4.92
CA PRO A 25 -2.77 8.70 5.66
C PRO A 25 -2.70 9.91 4.72
N ASP A 26 -3.08 11.07 5.24
CA ASP A 26 -2.93 12.33 4.51
C ASP A 26 -1.44 12.61 4.23
N PRO A 27 -1.10 13.02 2.99
CA PRO A 27 0.29 13.36 2.66
C PRO A 27 0.76 14.58 3.46
N GLY A 28 1.99 14.53 3.95
CA GLY A 28 2.67 15.68 4.52
C GLY A 28 3.10 16.71 3.46
N PRO A 29 3.77 17.81 3.85
CA PRO A 29 4.11 18.90 2.94
C PRO A 29 4.96 18.50 1.73
N ASN A 30 5.72 17.40 1.84
CA ASN A 30 6.65 16.93 0.81
C ASN A 30 6.31 15.51 0.30
N ASP A 31 5.15 14.97 0.65
CA ASP A 31 4.72 13.65 0.21
C ASP A 31 3.91 13.74 -1.08
N VAL A 32 4.00 12.69 -1.90
CA VAL A 32 3.16 12.52 -3.08
C VAL A 32 2.40 11.20 -2.98
N VAL A 33 1.13 11.25 -3.38
CA VAL A 33 0.29 10.06 -3.51
C VAL A 33 0.30 9.66 -4.97
N VAL A 34 0.70 8.42 -5.25
CA VAL A 34 0.76 7.88 -6.62
C VAL A 34 -0.24 6.75 -6.78
N ALA A 35 -1.12 6.86 -7.78
CA ALA A 35 -1.96 5.76 -8.22
C ALA A 35 -1.13 4.78 -9.06
N ILE A 36 -0.79 3.63 -8.49
CA ILE A 36 0.05 2.62 -9.14
C ILE A 36 -0.75 1.88 -10.21
N THR A 37 -0.22 1.83 -11.44
CA THR A 37 -0.82 1.11 -12.57
C THR A 37 -0.29 -0.32 -12.69
N ALA A 38 1.00 -0.52 -12.40
CA ALA A 38 1.68 -1.81 -12.41
C ALA A 38 2.86 -1.80 -11.43
N CYS A 39 3.21 -2.97 -10.89
CA CYS A 39 4.37 -3.18 -10.05
C CYS A 39 5.11 -4.44 -10.53
N GLY A 40 6.43 -4.33 -10.74
CA GLY A 40 7.27 -5.46 -11.11
C GLY A 40 7.61 -6.35 -9.92
N VAL A 41 7.80 -7.64 -10.17
CA VAL A 41 8.28 -8.61 -9.18
C VAL A 41 9.56 -9.24 -9.75
N CYS A 42 10.64 -9.21 -8.98
CA CYS A 42 11.94 -9.75 -9.36
C CYS A 42 12.17 -11.14 -8.76
#